data_AF-A0A9Q9C4F0-F1
#
_entry.id   AF-A0A9Q9C4F0-F1
#
_cell.length_a   1.000
_cell.length_b   1.000
_cell.length_c   1.000
_cell.angle_alpha   90.00
_cell.angle_beta   90.00
_cell.angle_gamma   90.00
#
_symmetry.space_group_name_H-M   'P 1'
#
loop_
_entity.id
_entity.type
_entity.pdbx_description
1 polymer ?
#
loop_
_entity_poly.entity_id
_entity_poly.type
_entity_poly.pdbx_seq_one_letter_code
_entity_poly.pdbx_strand_id
1 'polypeptide(L)'
;MFALIETSYFALLPVVTLASYIFANSLTRHGHIPKGISKNNYQYFYAYGIILSFLLPIKNIYPFHLGRRFIETKVLRYSSRSRMSLLQFAHGMVYYTFICIHLRDKAIRSKGIFVLLNALQLLSHYFVFVRKTFQYSHYAVEVIIYAFVYWEVGTAQMLFNFLYVLSFAFSTIRNRMTSQEKPKEDIF
;
A
#
# COMPACT_ATOMS: atom_id res chain seq x y z
N MET A 1 -3.24 20.77 -16.88
CA MET A 1 -4.41 20.36 -16.05
C MET A 1 -4.18 19.01 -15.37
N PHE A 2 -3.86 17.93 -16.10
CA PHE A 2 -3.67 16.59 -15.50
C PHE A 2 -2.58 16.54 -14.42
N ALA A 3 -1.39 17.10 -14.69
CA ALA A 3 -0.30 17.14 -13.71
C ALA A 3 -0.64 17.90 -12.42
N LEU A 4 -1.51 18.92 -12.50
CA LEU A 4 -1.98 19.65 -11.32
C LEU A 4 -2.90 18.77 -10.48
N ILE A 5 -3.88 18.09 -11.11
CA ILE A 5 -4.80 17.17 -10.44
C ILE A 5 -4.02 16.06 -9.74
N GLU A 6 -3.06 15.45 -10.44
CA GLU A 6 -2.18 14.42 -9.91
C GLU A 6 -1.33 14.91 -8.73
N THR A 7 -0.73 16.10 -8.85
CA THR A 7 0.06 16.69 -7.77
C THR A 7 -0.79 16.98 -6.55
N SER A 8 -1.97 17.59 -6.74
CA SER A 8 -2.93 17.84 -5.66
C SER A 8 -3.38 16.55 -5.00
N TYR A 9 -3.68 15.51 -5.78
CA TYR A 9 -4.03 14.20 -5.25
C TYR A 9 -2.92 13.66 -4.33
N PHE A 10 -1.68 13.54 -4.84
CA PHE A 10 -0.58 13.02 -4.04
C PHE A 10 -0.25 13.88 -2.82
N ALA A 11 -0.28 15.20 -2.94
CA ALA A 11 -0.03 16.12 -1.83
C ALA A 11 -1.07 15.99 -0.70
N LEU A 12 -2.34 15.74 -1.05
CA LEU A 12 -3.41 15.55 -0.08
C LEU A 12 -3.34 14.20 0.65
N LEU A 13 -2.80 13.15 0.02
CA LEU A 13 -2.73 11.80 0.61
C LEU A 13 -2.11 11.75 2.02
N PRO A 14 -0.88 12.25 2.27
CA PRO A 14 -0.29 12.19 3.61
C PRO A 14 -1.10 13.02 4.61
N VAL A 15 -1.57 14.20 4.22
CA VAL A 15 -2.35 15.11 5.08
C VAL A 15 -3.65 14.45 5.51
N VAL A 16 -4.43 13.93 4.54
CA VAL A 16 -5.71 13.26 4.81
C VAL A 16 -5.50 11.98 5.61
N THR A 17 -4.42 11.23 5.36
CA THR A 17 -4.12 10.01 6.13
C THR A 17 -3.86 10.33 7.60
N LEU A 18 -3.02 11.33 7.89
CA LEU A 18 -2.72 11.73 9.27
C LEU A 18 -3.92 12.38 9.95
N ALA A 19 -4.64 13.27 9.26
CA ALA A 19 -5.87 13.86 9.79
C ALA A 19 -6.92 12.80 10.09
N SER A 20 -7.09 11.81 9.21
CA SER A 20 -7.99 10.68 9.45
C SER A 20 -7.53 9.84 10.63
N TYR A 21 -6.23 9.63 10.83
CA TYR A 21 -5.72 8.91 11.99
C TYR A 21 -6.03 9.64 13.31
N ILE A 22 -5.84 10.96 13.35
CA ILE A 22 -6.03 11.79 14.55
C ILE A 22 -7.52 12.00 14.87
N PHE A 23 -8.31 12.42 13.89
CA PHE A 23 -9.68 12.90 14.11
C PHE A 23 -10.76 11.85 13.79
N ALA A 24 -10.48 10.90 12.91
CA ALA A 24 -11.45 9.94 12.41
C ALA A 24 -10.86 8.52 12.28
N ASN A 25 -10.20 8.04 13.35
CA ASN A 25 -9.33 6.87 13.31
C ASN A 25 -10.02 5.61 12.70
N SER A 26 -11.34 5.48 12.86
CA SER A 26 -12.14 4.42 12.21
C SER A 26 -11.90 4.30 10.69
N LEU A 27 -11.56 5.40 10.00
CA LEU A 27 -11.24 5.43 8.56
C LEU A 27 -9.84 4.88 8.23
N THR A 28 -8.90 4.94 9.16
CA THR A 28 -7.53 4.41 8.99
C THR A 28 -7.34 3.01 9.57
N ARG A 29 -8.33 2.52 10.34
CA ARG A 29 -8.31 1.16 10.88
C ARG A 29 -8.42 0.11 9.78
N HIS A 30 -7.61 -0.92 9.94
CA HIS A 30 -7.34 -1.91 8.91
C HIS A 30 -7.24 -3.30 9.55
N GLY A 31 -8.09 -4.23 9.12
CA GLY A 31 -8.09 -5.61 9.60
C GLY A 31 -9.30 -5.91 10.48
N HIS A 32 -9.38 -5.37 11.68
CA HIS A 32 -10.47 -5.71 12.62
C HIS A 32 -11.59 -4.66 12.60
N ILE A 33 -12.23 -4.46 11.45
CA ILE A 33 -13.44 -3.63 11.36
C ILE A 33 -14.70 -4.51 11.42
N PRO A 34 -15.79 -4.07 12.08
CA PRO A 34 -16.98 -4.91 12.29
C PRO A 34 -17.68 -5.28 10.97
N LYS A 35 -17.81 -4.30 10.08
CA LYS A 35 -18.50 -4.42 8.79
C LYS A 35 -17.58 -3.93 7.69
N GLY A 36 -17.53 -4.66 6.58
CA GLY A 36 -16.67 -4.31 5.44
C GLY A 36 -16.41 -5.49 4.52
N ILE A 37 -15.59 -5.22 3.51
CA ILE A 37 -15.19 -6.15 2.47
C ILE A 37 -13.94 -6.91 2.93
N SER A 38 -13.81 -8.19 2.56
CA SER A 38 -12.61 -8.98 2.89
C SER A 38 -11.36 -8.36 2.29
N LYS A 39 -10.26 -8.29 3.07
CA LYS A 39 -8.96 -7.84 2.56
C LYS A 39 -8.35 -8.75 1.49
N ASN A 40 -8.86 -9.96 1.31
CA ASN A 40 -8.48 -10.81 0.18
C ASN A 40 -8.84 -10.17 -1.17
N ASN A 41 -9.75 -9.19 -1.19
CA ASN A 41 -10.08 -8.40 -2.38
C ASN A 41 -8.99 -7.39 -2.78
N TYR A 42 -7.90 -7.25 -2.01
CA TYR A 42 -6.71 -6.49 -2.44
C TYR A 42 -6.12 -7.00 -3.75
N GLN A 43 -6.32 -8.28 -4.10
CA GLN A 43 -5.93 -8.80 -5.40
C GLN A 43 -6.50 -8.00 -6.58
N TYR A 44 -7.68 -7.39 -6.42
CA TYR A 44 -8.29 -6.58 -7.47
C TYR A 44 -7.56 -5.26 -7.72
N PHE A 45 -6.95 -4.67 -6.68
CA PHE A 45 -6.13 -3.46 -6.85
C PHE A 45 -4.92 -3.76 -7.74
N TYR A 46 -4.24 -4.87 -7.45
CA TYR A 46 -3.05 -5.27 -8.18
C TYR A 46 -3.38 -5.75 -9.60
N ALA A 47 -4.46 -6.52 -9.76
CA ALA A 47 -4.97 -6.90 -11.08
C ALA A 47 -5.31 -5.67 -11.92
N TYR A 48 -6.01 -4.70 -11.33
CA TYR A 48 -6.36 -3.45 -12.00
C TYR A 48 -5.13 -2.63 -12.41
N GLY A 49 -4.14 -2.48 -11.52
CA GLY A 49 -2.88 -1.81 -11.85
C GLY A 49 -2.10 -2.52 -12.97
N ILE A 50 -2.10 -3.86 -13.00
CA ILE A 50 -1.50 -4.64 -14.09
C ILE A 50 -2.23 -4.36 -15.41
N ILE A 51 -3.57 -4.40 -15.42
CA ILE A 51 -4.38 -4.05 -16.61
C ILE A 51 -4.05 -2.64 -17.08
N LEU A 52 -4.04 -1.67 -16.17
CA LEU A 52 -3.64 -0.29 -16.50
C LEU A 52 -2.23 -0.21 -17.06
N SER A 53 -1.29 -1.02 -16.57
CA SER A 53 0.09 -1.04 -17.07
C SER A 53 0.21 -1.59 -18.50
N PHE A 54 -0.75 -2.40 -18.94
CA PHE A 54 -0.86 -2.83 -20.34
C PHE A 54 -1.55 -1.78 -21.21
N LEU A 55 -2.60 -1.13 -20.72
CA LEU A 55 -3.35 -0.11 -21.46
C LEU A 55 -2.59 1.21 -21.60
N LEU A 56 -1.90 1.62 -20.54
CA LEU A 56 -0.94 2.71 -20.50
C LEU A 56 0.42 2.04 -20.57
N PRO A 57 1.12 1.96 -21.71
CA PRO A 57 2.30 1.12 -21.88
C PRO A 57 3.47 1.60 -21.00
N ILE A 58 3.45 1.25 -19.71
CA ILE A 58 4.45 1.63 -18.72
C ILE A 58 5.74 0.90 -19.09
N LYS A 59 6.75 1.64 -19.56
CA LYS A 59 8.00 1.05 -20.07
C LYS A 59 9.03 0.73 -18.97
N ASN A 60 8.67 0.90 -17.70
CA ASN A 60 9.55 0.63 -16.56
C ASN A 60 9.23 -0.69 -15.87
N ILE A 61 9.99 -1.01 -14.82
CA ILE A 61 9.88 -2.29 -14.09
C ILE A 61 8.76 -2.30 -13.02
N TYR A 62 8.01 -1.20 -12.83
CA TYR A 62 6.95 -1.14 -11.81
C TYR A 62 5.85 -2.21 -11.97
N PRO A 63 5.42 -2.62 -13.18
CA PRO A 63 4.46 -3.71 -13.33
C PRO A 63 4.91 -5.04 -12.73
N PHE A 64 6.23 -5.28 -12.61
CA PHE A 64 6.76 -6.44 -11.89
C PHE A 64 6.36 -6.43 -10.40
N HIS A 65 6.41 -5.25 -9.75
CA HIS A 65 5.96 -5.08 -8.38
C HIS A 65 4.47 -5.42 -8.24
N LEU A 66 3.64 -4.92 -9.16
CA LEU A 66 2.20 -5.20 -9.16
C LEU A 66 1.89 -6.68 -9.39
N GLY A 67 2.54 -7.31 -10.37
CA GLY A 67 2.42 -8.75 -10.66
C GLY A 67 2.78 -9.61 -9.47
N ARG A 68 3.92 -9.30 -8.83
CA ARG A 68 4.38 -9.99 -7.62
C ARG A 68 3.36 -9.84 -6.48
N ARG A 69 2.85 -8.63 -6.23
CA ARG A 69 1.81 -8.40 -5.20
C ARG A 69 0.51 -9.12 -5.51
N PHE A 70 0.09 -9.15 -6.77
CA PHE A 70 -1.10 -9.90 -7.19
C PHE A 70 -0.98 -11.39 -6.86
N ILE A 71 0.15 -12.03 -7.23
CA ILE A 71 0.41 -13.44 -6.92
C ILE A 71 0.44 -13.66 -5.40
N GLU A 72 1.16 -12.81 -4.66
CA GLU A 72 1.20 -12.89 -3.20
C GLU A 72 -0.19 -12.83 -2.58
N THR A 73 -1.08 -11.93 -3.02
CA THR A 73 -2.43 -11.84 -2.43
C THR A 73 -3.31 -13.07 -2.67
N LYS A 74 -3.02 -13.87 -3.71
CA LYS A 74 -3.69 -15.15 -3.94
C LYS A 74 -3.17 -16.26 -3.04
N VAL A 75 -1.86 -16.27 -2.77
CA VAL A 75 -1.20 -17.31 -1.97
C VAL A 75 -1.26 -17.00 -0.47
N LEU A 76 -0.87 -15.79 -0.08
CA LEU A 76 -0.81 -15.30 1.30
C LEU A 76 -2.13 -14.62 1.69
N ARG A 77 -3.15 -15.46 1.92
CA ARG A 77 -4.50 -14.96 2.22
C ARG A 77 -4.60 -14.38 3.63
N TYR A 78 -5.36 -13.30 3.75
CA TYR A 78 -5.78 -12.75 5.03
C TYR A 78 -6.86 -13.63 5.67
N SER A 79 -6.92 -13.60 7.01
CA SER A 79 -7.99 -14.25 7.77
C SER A 79 -9.36 -13.69 7.42
N SER A 80 -10.41 -14.49 7.62
CA SER A 80 -11.82 -14.11 7.38
C SER A 80 -12.26 -12.88 8.21
N ARG A 81 -11.60 -12.65 9.35
CA ARG A 81 -11.83 -11.49 10.22
C ARG A 81 -11.19 -10.20 9.69
N SER A 82 -10.25 -10.30 8.75
CA SER A 82 -9.53 -9.15 8.19
C SER A 82 -10.34 -8.46 7.10
N ARG A 83 -10.86 -7.27 7.41
CA ARG A 83 -11.75 -6.47 6.55
C ARG A 83 -11.22 -5.07 6.28
N MET A 84 -11.75 -4.46 5.23
CA MET A 84 -11.55 -3.06 4.81
C MET A 84 -12.89 -2.41 4.45
N SER A 85 -13.00 -1.10 4.57
CA SER A 85 -14.22 -0.38 4.18
C SER A 85 -14.32 -0.23 2.66
N LEU A 86 -15.52 0.03 2.14
CA LEU A 86 -15.71 0.32 0.72
C LEU A 86 -14.95 1.57 0.27
N LEU A 87 -14.84 2.59 1.15
CA LEU A 87 -14.06 3.79 0.88
C LEU A 87 -12.57 3.47 0.71
N GLN A 88 -12.00 2.63 1.59
CA GLN A 88 -10.62 2.16 1.47
C GLN A 88 -10.42 1.39 0.16
N PHE A 89 -11.43 0.62 -0.27
CA PHE A 89 -11.41 -0.09 -1.53
C PHE A 89 -11.39 0.84 -2.75
N ALA A 90 -12.34 1.78 -2.80
CA ALA A 90 -12.43 2.77 -3.87
C ALA A 90 -11.15 3.62 -3.94
N HIS A 91 -10.64 4.07 -2.80
CA HIS A 91 -9.39 4.80 -2.71
C HIS A 91 -8.20 3.99 -3.27
N GLY A 92 -8.11 2.69 -2.96
CA GLY A 92 -7.08 1.82 -3.52
C GLY A 92 -7.09 1.81 -5.06
N MET A 93 -8.27 1.72 -5.67
CA MET A 93 -8.41 1.76 -7.14
C MET A 93 -7.96 3.11 -7.73
N VAL A 94 -8.39 4.20 -7.12
CA VAL A 94 -7.99 5.56 -7.52
C VAL A 94 -6.48 5.76 -7.38
N TYR A 95 -5.90 5.30 -6.27
CA TYR A 95 -4.47 5.37 -5.99
C TYR A 95 -3.64 4.67 -7.08
N TYR A 96 -3.98 3.43 -7.44
CA TYR A 96 -3.25 2.73 -8.49
C TYR A 96 -3.44 3.37 -9.87
N THR A 97 -4.57 4.05 -10.12
CA THR A 97 -4.76 4.85 -11.34
C THR A 97 -3.72 5.95 -11.44
N PHE A 98 -3.60 6.80 -10.40
CA PHE A 98 -2.65 7.90 -10.39
C PHE A 98 -1.20 7.42 -10.42
N ILE A 99 -0.84 6.38 -9.67
CA ILE A 99 0.52 5.83 -9.69
C ILE A 99 0.89 5.29 -11.08
N CYS A 100 -0.01 4.53 -11.73
CA CYS A 100 0.27 3.99 -13.05
C CYS A 100 0.43 5.11 -14.10
N ILE A 101 -0.44 6.13 -14.05
CA ILE A 101 -0.33 7.27 -14.96
C ILE A 101 0.97 8.04 -14.71
N HIS A 102 1.32 8.34 -13.45
CA HIS A 102 2.54 9.07 -13.13
C HIS A 102 3.79 8.35 -13.65
N LEU A 103 3.86 7.04 -13.39
CA LEU A 103 5.04 6.23 -13.67
C LEU A 103 5.17 5.85 -15.14
N ARG A 104 4.12 6.00 -15.97
CA ARG A 104 4.11 5.48 -17.35
C ARG A 104 5.33 5.88 -18.19
N ASP A 105 5.76 7.13 -18.06
CA ASP A 105 6.85 7.74 -18.83
C ASP A 105 8.12 7.94 -17.98
N LYS A 106 8.18 7.37 -16.78
CA LYS A 106 9.31 7.52 -15.84
C LYS A 106 10.16 6.27 -15.84
N ALA A 107 11.48 6.45 -15.83
CA ALA A 107 12.42 5.34 -15.76
C ALA A 107 12.74 4.99 -14.30
N ILE A 108 12.76 3.70 -14.00
CA ILE A 108 13.44 3.13 -12.82
C ILE A 108 14.66 2.42 -13.38
N ARG A 109 15.83 3.05 -13.27
CA ARG A 109 17.08 2.65 -13.94
C ARG A 109 17.68 1.44 -13.24
N SER A 110 17.71 1.46 -11.91
CA SER A 110 18.38 0.46 -11.09
C SER A 110 17.51 -0.80 -10.87
N LYS A 111 17.15 -1.48 -11.98
CA LYS A 111 16.24 -2.65 -12.00
C LYS A 111 16.64 -3.77 -11.05
N GLY A 112 17.94 -4.07 -10.95
CA GLY A 112 18.45 -5.11 -10.05
C GLY A 112 18.16 -4.83 -8.57
N ILE A 113 18.37 -3.58 -8.14
CA ILE A 113 18.02 -3.14 -6.77
C ILE A 113 16.51 -3.23 -6.57
N PHE A 114 15.72 -2.80 -7.54
CA PHE A 114 14.26 -2.90 -7.44
C PHE A 114 13.78 -4.35 -7.30
N VAL A 115 14.34 -5.29 -8.05
CA VAL A 115 14.02 -6.72 -7.94
C VAL A 115 14.42 -7.26 -6.57
N LEU A 116 15.62 -6.93 -6.08
CA LEU A 116 16.09 -7.33 -4.76
C LEU A 116 15.16 -6.85 -3.64
N LEU A 117 14.74 -5.58 -3.68
CA LEU A 117 13.80 -5.02 -2.71
C LEU A 117 12.43 -5.71 -2.78
N ASN A 118 11.95 -6.06 -3.97
CA ASN A 118 10.70 -6.83 -4.13
C ASN A 118 10.82 -8.26 -3.58
N ALA A 119 11.97 -8.92 -3.74
CA ALA A 119 12.25 -10.21 -3.12
C ALA A 119 12.29 -10.11 -1.59
N LEU A 120 12.90 -9.06 -1.04
CA LEU A 120 12.88 -8.79 0.40
C LEU A 120 11.46 -8.55 0.92
N GLN A 121 10.61 -7.85 0.16
CA GLN A 121 9.21 -7.66 0.51
C GLN A 121 8.45 -8.99 0.55
N LEU A 122 8.66 -9.86 -0.44
CA LEU A 122 8.06 -11.19 -0.49
C LEU A 122 8.46 -12.02 0.73
N LEU A 123 9.75 -12.02 1.06
CA LEU A 123 10.27 -12.72 2.23
C LEU A 123 9.65 -12.18 3.52
N SER A 124 9.56 -10.86 3.65
CA SER A 124 8.92 -10.23 4.80
C SER A 124 7.42 -10.60 4.91
N HIS A 125 6.67 -10.63 3.81
CA HIS A 125 5.30 -11.13 3.83
C HIS A 125 5.23 -12.61 4.22
N TYR A 126 6.14 -13.46 3.75
CA TYR A 126 6.19 -14.84 4.18
C TYR A 126 6.34 -14.96 5.70
N PHE A 127 7.26 -14.21 6.31
CA PHE A 127 7.42 -14.20 7.77
C PHE A 127 6.16 -13.73 8.51
N VAL A 128 5.51 -12.68 8.02
CA VAL A 128 4.30 -12.11 8.63
C VAL A 128 3.09 -13.05 8.49
N PHE A 129 2.85 -13.60 7.30
CA PHE A 129 1.65 -14.38 7.01
C PHE A 129 1.78 -15.85 7.37
N VAL A 130 2.95 -16.46 7.17
CA VAL A 130 3.16 -17.90 7.39
C VAL A 130 3.78 -18.15 8.76
N ARG A 131 4.93 -17.51 9.06
CA ARG A 131 5.66 -17.74 10.32
C ARG A 131 5.08 -16.98 11.51
N LYS A 132 4.23 -15.98 11.27
CA LYS A 132 3.65 -15.08 12.29
C LYS A 132 4.69 -14.35 13.14
N THR A 133 5.89 -14.16 12.60
CA THR A 133 6.98 -13.40 13.22
C THR A 133 7.17 -12.06 12.52
N PHE A 134 7.88 -11.12 13.18
CA PHE A 134 8.21 -9.81 12.61
C PHE A 134 7.00 -9.06 12.02
N GLN A 135 5.93 -8.91 12.81
CA GLN A 135 4.59 -8.48 12.40
C GLN A 135 4.54 -7.22 11.51
N TYR A 136 5.50 -6.31 11.68
CA TYR A 136 5.54 -5.02 10.98
C TYR A 136 6.68 -4.90 9.95
N SER A 137 7.49 -5.94 9.76
CA SER A 137 8.66 -5.90 8.85
C SER A 137 8.28 -5.50 7.42
N HIS A 138 7.11 -5.94 6.95
CA HIS A 138 6.68 -5.67 5.58
C HIS A 138 6.36 -4.19 5.34
N TYR A 139 5.96 -3.45 6.37
CA TYR A 139 5.78 -2.00 6.26
C TYR A 139 7.12 -1.28 6.13
N ALA A 140 8.16 -1.74 6.85
CA ALA A 140 9.49 -1.15 6.75
C ALA A 140 10.10 -1.37 5.35
N VAL A 141 9.97 -2.59 4.81
CA VAL A 141 10.45 -2.89 3.45
C VAL A 141 9.66 -2.13 2.39
N GLU A 142 8.34 -1.96 2.59
CA GLU A 142 7.50 -1.17 1.66
C GLU A 142 7.91 0.31 1.64
N VAL A 143 8.21 0.89 2.81
CA VAL A 143 8.77 2.25 2.93
C VAL A 143 10.09 2.36 2.17
N ILE A 144 10.99 1.38 2.29
CA ILE A 144 12.28 1.37 1.57
C ILE A 144 12.07 1.29 0.05
N ILE A 145 11.14 0.46 -0.43
CA ILE A 145 10.78 0.38 -1.86
C ILE A 145 10.33 1.76 -2.37
N TYR A 146 9.43 2.43 -1.67
CA TYR A 146 8.91 3.72 -2.12
C TYR A 146 9.91 4.87 -1.96
N ALA A 147 10.82 4.80 -0.98
CA ALA A 147 11.97 5.71 -0.90
C ALA A 147 12.87 5.55 -2.14
N PHE A 148 13.14 4.31 -2.54
CA PHE A 148 13.92 4.02 -3.75
C PHE A 148 13.20 4.46 -5.04
N VAL A 149 11.88 4.24 -5.15
CA VAL A 149 11.09 4.75 -6.28
C VAL A 149 11.15 6.28 -6.35
N TYR A 150 11.03 6.97 -5.21
CA TYR A 150 11.20 8.42 -5.16
C TYR A 150 12.60 8.84 -5.61
N TRP A 151 13.65 8.18 -5.13
CA TRP A 151 15.04 8.47 -5.52
C TRP A 151 15.27 8.33 -7.03
N GLU A 152 14.77 7.24 -7.64
CA GLU A 152 14.98 6.97 -9.06
C GLU A 152 14.16 7.90 -9.98
N VAL A 153 12.94 8.28 -9.55
CA VAL A 153 12.03 9.10 -10.36
C VAL A 153 12.24 10.60 -10.14
N GLY A 154 12.58 11.03 -8.92
CA GLY A 154 12.96 12.40 -8.58
C GLY A 154 11.86 13.46 -8.67
N THR A 155 10.58 13.08 -8.68
CA THR A 155 9.45 14.01 -8.84
C THR A 155 8.76 14.34 -7.51
N ALA A 156 8.19 15.54 -7.38
CA ALA A 156 7.41 15.95 -6.20
C ALA A 156 6.24 15.01 -5.90
N GLN A 157 5.56 14.48 -6.91
CA GLN A 157 4.48 13.49 -6.76
C GLN A 157 4.97 12.23 -6.05
N MET A 158 6.16 11.73 -6.40
CA MET A 158 6.75 10.57 -5.74
C MET A 158 7.27 10.87 -4.33
N LEU A 159 7.71 12.11 -4.07
CA LEU A 159 7.99 12.56 -2.70
C LEU A 159 6.71 12.49 -1.85
N PHE A 160 5.61 13.07 -2.33
CA PHE A 160 4.34 13.03 -1.61
C PHE A 160 3.79 11.61 -1.46
N ASN A 161 3.95 10.77 -2.48
CA ASN A 161 3.61 9.35 -2.39
C ASN A 161 4.46 8.62 -1.33
N PHE A 162 5.76 8.91 -1.25
CA PHE A 162 6.62 8.37 -0.20
C PHE A 162 6.18 8.83 1.20
N LEU A 163 5.86 10.12 1.37
CA LEU A 163 5.32 10.66 2.62
C LEU A 163 3.96 10.03 2.98
N TYR A 164 3.12 9.74 1.99
CA TYR A 164 1.89 9.01 2.17
C TYR A 164 2.15 7.59 2.69
N VAL A 165 3.06 6.83 2.07
CA VAL A 165 3.43 5.47 2.51
C VAL A 165 3.98 5.47 3.94
N LEU A 166 4.83 6.46 4.29
CA LEU A 166 5.30 6.67 5.66
C LEU A 166 4.14 6.90 6.63
N SER A 167 3.25 7.84 6.29
CA SER A 167 2.09 8.20 7.12
C SER A 167 1.14 7.01 7.31
N PHE A 168 0.93 6.24 6.25
CA PHE A 168 0.10 5.04 6.24
C PHE A 168 0.69 3.93 7.10
N ALA A 169 1.99 3.64 6.94
CA ALA A 169 2.71 2.65 7.74
C ALA A 169 2.68 3.03 9.23
N PHE A 170 3.01 4.28 9.56
CA PHE A 170 2.95 4.81 10.92
C PHE A 170 1.56 4.65 11.54
N SER A 171 0.52 5.17 10.88
CA SER A 171 -0.86 5.14 11.38
C SER A 171 -1.34 3.70 11.57
N THR A 172 -0.99 2.81 10.64
CA THR A 172 -1.39 1.39 10.70
C THR A 172 -0.70 0.65 11.84
N ILE A 173 0.61 0.84 12.04
CA ILE A 173 1.36 0.21 13.12
C ILE A 173 0.82 0.68 14.48
N ARG A 174 0.66 2.00 14.67
CA ARG A 174 0.15 2.56 15.93
C ARG A 174 -1.25 2.04 16.26
N ASN A 175 -2.16 2.04 15.27
CA ASN A 175 -3.50 1.49 15.45
C ASN A 175 -3.52 0.03 15.88
N ARG A 176 -2.58 -0.79 15.37
CA ARG A 176 -2.50 -2.21 15.73
C ARG A 176 -1.95 -2.41 17.14
N MET A 177 -0.93 -1.65 17.54
CA MET A 177 -0.38 -1.71 18.90
C MET A 177 -1.45 -1.33 19.93
N THR A 178 -2.14 -0.20 19.76
CA THR A 178 -3.21 0.23 20.68
C THR A 178 -4.39 -0.74 20.73
N SER A 179 -4.67 -1.47 19.64
CA SER A 179 -5.75 -2.47 19.64
C SER A 179 -5.37 -3.78 20.34
N GLN A 180 -4.07 -4.09 20.48
CA GLN A 180 -3.57 -5.25 21.22
C GLN A 180 -3.48 -4.98 22.73
N GLU A 181 -3.30 -3.71 23.11
CA GLU A 181 -3.19 -3.28 24.51
C GLU A 181 -4.54 -3.18 25.23
N LYS A 182 -5.65 -3.03 24.50
CA LYS A 182 -6.98 -3.06 25.13
C LYS A 182 -7.26 -4.47 25.65
N PRO A 183 -7.49 -4.66 26.96
CA PRO A 183 -7.95 -5.95 27.46
C PRO A 183 -9.20 -6.34 26.68
N LYS A 184 -9.32 -7.63 26.35
CA LYS A 184 -10.59 -8.18 25.86
C LYS A 184 -11.57 -7.98 27.01
N GLU A 185 -12.32 -6.88 26.99
CA GLU A 185 -13.50 -6.76 27.85
C GLU A 185 -14.35 -7.99 27.55
N ASP A 186 -14.53 -8.80 28.58
CA ASP A 186 -15.25 -10.05 28.56
C ASP A 186 -16.62 -9.83 27.94
N ILE A 187 -16.77 -10.31 26.71
CA ILE A 187 -18.08 -10.50 26.11
C ILE A 187 -18.60 -11.77 26.77
N PHE A 188 -19.44 -11.56 27.78
CA PHE A 188 -20.31 -12.53 28.45
C PHE A 188 -20.85 -13.61 27.48
#